data_AF-A0A1Q3QVY0-F1
#
_entry.id   AF-A0A1Q3QVY0-F1
#
_cell.length_a   1.000
_cell.length_b   1.000
_cell.length_c   1.000
_cell.angle_alpha   90.00
_cell.angle_beta   90.00
_cell.angle_gamma   90.00
#
_symmetry.space_group_name_H-M   'P 1'
#
loop_
_entity.id
_entity.type
_entity.pdbx_description
1 polymer ?
#
loop_
_entity_poly.entity_id
_entity_poly.type
_entity_poly.pdbx_seq_one_letter_code
_entity_poly.pdbx_strand_id
1 'polypeptide(L)'
;MKKAKDEKRNRVVYRRAPGAPLTARQRANLDELARMPEHEIDTSDIPELPASAWKDAMRGKLYRPVKKAVSLRLDADVIAWLKKDGEGYQTRANRLLRERMLADKAS
;
A
#
# COMPACT_ATOMS: atom_id res chain seq x y z
N MET A 1 -5.19 -15.34 -40.36
CA MET A 1 -5.72 -15.95 -39.13
C MET A 1 -4.78 -17.07 -38.68
N LYS A 2 -4.03 -16.91 -37.57
CA LYS A 2 -3.33 -18.01 -36.91
C LYS A 2 -3.58 -17.89 -35.40
N LYS A 3 -4.25 -18.88 -34.82
CA LYS A 3 -4.49 -18.95 -33.37
C LYS A 3 -3.19 -19.33 -32.67
N ALA A 4 -2.72 -18.48 -31.76
CA ALA A 4 -1.64 -18.81 -30.85
C ALA A 4 -2.16 -19.81 -29.81
N LYS A 5 -1.39 -20.87 -29.61
CA LYS A 5 -1.66 -22.02 -28.74
C LYS A 5 -1.53 -21.54 -27.29
N ASP A 6 -2.62 -21.60 -26.54
CA ASP A 6 -2.67 -21.20 -25.13
C ASP A 6 -1.84 -22.21 -24.30
N GLU A 7 -0.64 -21.79 -23.93
CA GLU A 7 0.29 -22.54 -23.11
C GLU A 7 -0.24 -22.55 -21.67
N LYS A 8 -0.69 -23.72 -21.21
CA LYS A 8 -1.33 -23.91 -19.90
C LYS A 8 -0.41 -23.45 -18.76
N ARG A 9 -0.55 -22.19 -18.32
CA ARG A 9 0.08 -21.68 -17.10
C ARG A 9 -0.49 -22.42 -15.90
N ASN A 10 0.32 -23.27 -15.27
CA ASN A 10 0.00 -23.93 -14.02
C ASN A 10 0.00 -22.90 -12.88
N ARG A 11 -1.09 -22.13 -12.74
CA ARG A 11 -1.23 -21.11 -11.70
C ARG A 11 -2.26 -21.56 -10.69
N VAL A 12 -1.80 -21.98 -9.52
CA VAL A 12 -2.67 -22.26 -8.37
C VAL A 12 -3.01 -20.94 -7.69
N VAL A 13 -4.28 -20.53 -7.74
CA VAL A 13 -4.76 -19.33 -7.05
C VAL A 13 -5.36 -19.74 -5.71
N TYR A 14 -4.64 -19.46 -4.63
CA TYR A 14 -5.19 -19.58 -3.28
C TYR A 14 -5.97 -18.31 -2.92
N ARG A 15 -7.30 -18.43 -2.77
CA ARG A 15 -8.15 -17.38 -2.22
C ARG A 15 -8.63 -17.81 -0.84
N ARG A 16 -7.98 -17.33 0.23
CA ARG A 16 -8.46 -17.51 1.60
C ARG A 16 -9.38 -16.34 1.95
N ALA A 17 -10.57 -16.61 2.46
CA ALA A 17 -11.41 -15.57 3.05
C ALA A 17 -10.67 -14.99 4.28
N PRO A 18 -10.61 -13.65 4.43
CA PRO A 18 -9.98 -13.05 5.60
C PRO A 18 -10.68 -13.58 6.87
N GLY A 19 -9.88 -14.11 7.81
CA GLY A 19 -10.38 -14.66 9.08
C GLY A 19 -10.73 -16.15 9.08
N ALA A 20 -10.58 -16.88 7.97
CA ALA A 20 -10.79 -18.34 8.00
C ALA A 20 -9.79 -19.00 8.99
N PRO A 21 -10.22 -19.88 9.91
CA PRO A 21 -9.34 -20.50 10.90
C PRO A 21 -8.29 -21.42 10.25
N LEU A 22 -7.16 -21.64 10.92
CA LEU A 22 -6.13 -22.56 10.44
C LEU A 22 -6.61 -24.02 10.53
N THR A 23 -6.31 -24.81 9.51
CA THR A 23 -6.59 -26.25 9.55
C THR A 23 -5.73 -26.92 10.63
N ALA A 24 -6.15 -28.11 11.10
CA ALA A 24 -5.38 -28.86 12.10
C ALA A 24 -3.95 -29.16 11.62
N ARG A 25 -3.80 -29.50 10.32
CA ARG A 25 -2.50 -29.73 9.69
C ARG A 25 -1.62 -28.49 9.66
N GLN A 26 -2.20 -27.31 9.40
CA GLN A 26 -1.45 -26.05 9.41
C GLN A 26 -0.96 -25.70 10.82
N ARG A 27 -1.80 -25.91 11.84
CA ARG A 27 -1.40 -25.70 13.24
C ARG A 27 -0.28 -26.65 13.67
N ALA A 28 -0.41 -27.94 13.37
CA ALA A 28 0.64 -28.92 13.68
C ALA A 28 1.98 -28.58 13.01
N ASN A 29 1.96 -28.10 11.76
CA ASN A 29 3.17 -27.68 11.06
C ASN A 29 3.80 -26.43 11.70
N LEU A 30 2.99 -25.45 12.14
CA LEU A 30 3.50 -24.28 12.88
C LEU A 30 4.11 -24.68 14.23
N ASP A 31 3.48 -25.61 14.95
CA ASP A 31 3.99 -26.11 16.24
C ASP A 31 5.30 -26.88 16.05
N GLU A 32 5.47 -27.59 14.93
CA GLU A 32 6.71 -28.25 14.55
C GLU A 32 7.82 -27.23 14.24
N LEU A 33 7.54 -26.24 13.40
CA LEU A 33 8.47 -25.15 13.08
C LEU A 33 8.88 -24.35 14.33
N ALA A 34 7.96 -24.13 15.27
CA ALA A 34 8.24 -23.42 16.51
C ALA A 34 9.16 -24.19 17.47
N ARG A 35 9.26 -25.52 17.32
CA ARG A 35 10.18 -26.37 18.11
C ARG A 35 11.54 -26.54 17.44
N MET A 36 11.65 -26.20 16.15
CA MET A 36 12.90 -26.30 15.41
C MET A 36 13.90 -25.27 15.96
N PRO A 37 15.16 -25.67 16.24
CA PRO A 37 16.16 -24.74 16.75
C PRO A 37 16.62 -23.77 15.66
N GLU A 38 17.02 -22.55 16.06
CA GLU A 38 17.33 -21.46 15.13
C GLU A 38 18.43 -21.79 14.11
N HIS A 39 19.40 -22.64 14.48
CA HIS A 39 20.53 -23.01 13.61
C HIS A 39 20.13 -23.96 12.47
N GLU A 40 18.95 -24.58 12.53
CA GLU A 40 18.40 -25.40 11.44
C GLU A 40 17.63 -24.56 10.41
N ILE A 41 17.38 -23.27 10.69
CA ILE A 41 16.69 -22.35 9.78
C ILE A 41 17.68 -21.92 8.68
N ASP A 42 17.49 -22.44 7.47
CA ASP A 42 18.23 -22.00 6.29
C ASP A 42 17.70 -20.64 5.80
N THR A 43 18.56 -19.61 5.85
CA THR A 43 18.28 -18.27 5.32
C THR A 43 19.22 -17.89 4.16
N SER A 44 19.87 -18.88 3.53
CA SER A 44 20.87 -18.64 2.48
C SER A 44 20.30 -17.92 1.25
N ASP A 45 19.00 -18.04 1.00
CA ASP A 45 18.27 -17.39 -0.10
C ASP A 45 17.85 -15.94 0.22
N ILE A 46 17.86 -15.55 1.51
CA ILE A 46 17.42 -14.24 1.98
C ILE A 46 18.53 -13.64 2.88
N PRO A 47 19.57 -13.05 2.28
CA PRO A 47 20.65 -12.43 3.06
C PRO A 47 20.13 -11.24 3.88
N GLU A 48 20.73 -11.01 5.04
CA GLU A 48 20.42 -9.84 5.87
C GLU A 48 20.72 -8.54 5.13
N LEU A 49 19.79 -7.59 5.21
CA LEU A 49 19.95 -6.28 4.59
C LEU A 49 21.00 -5.46 5.37
N PRO A 50 22.09 -5.00 4.73
CA PRO A 50 23.10 -4.21 5.41
C PRO A 50 22.53 -2.85 5.86
N ALA A 51 23.09 -2.27 6.93
CA ALA A 51 22.67 -0.95 7.43
C ALA A 51 22.70 0.15 6.35
N SER A 52 23.60 0.03 5.36
CA SER A 52 23.69 0.92 4.21
C SER A 52 22.47 0.87 3.29
N ALA A 53 21.76 -0.25 3.19
CA ALA A 53 20.54 -0.39 2.40
C ALA A 53 19.39 0.47 2.96
N TRP A 54 19.49 0.90 4.22
CA TRP A 54 18.50 1.76 4.86
C TRP A 54 18.72 3.27 4.60
N LYS A 55 19.88 3.66 4.02
CA LYS A 55 20.20 5.07 3.76
C LYS A 55 19.19 5.74 2.82
N ASP A 56 18.77 5.01 1.79
CA ASP A 56 17.77 5.47 0.80
C ASP A 56 16.38 4.87 1.04
N ALA A 57 16.19 4.16 2.15
CA ALA A 57 14.91 3.55 2.48
C ALA A 57 13.89 4.65 2.81
N MET A 58 13.02 4.95 1.84
CA MET A 58 11.94 5.90 2.05
C MET A 58 10.87 5.30 2.96
N ARG A 59 10.88 5.71 4.23
CA ARG A 59 9.76 5.48 5.15
C ARG A 59 8.54 6.25 4.63
N GLY A 60 7.45 5.54 4.33
CA GLY A 60 6.15 6.20 4.21
C GLY A 60 5.58 6.45 2.81
N LYS A 61 5.92 5.69 1.77
CA LYS A 61 5.08 5.66 0.53
C LYS A 61 3.60 5.36 0.81
N LEU A 62 3.29 4.80 2.00
CA LEU A 62 1.94 4.49 2.44
C LEU A 62 1.30 5.53 3.39
N TYR A 63 1.96 6.66 3.68
CA TYR A 63 1.33 7.71 4.47
C TYR A 63 0.19 8.36 3.68
N ARG A 64 -1.05 8.05 4.08
CA ARG A 64 -2.26 8.69 3.57
C ARG A 64 -2.82 9.59 4.67
N PRO A 65 -2.72 10.92 4.54
CA PRO A 65 -3.41 11.84 5.44
C PRO A 65 -4.90 11.51 5.50
N VAL A 66 -5.43 11.32 6.71
CA VAL A 66 -6.85 11.04 6.94
C VAL A 66 -7.64 12.30 6.57
N LYS A 67 -8.52 12.18 5.57
CA LYS A 67 -9.43 13.26 5.17
C LYS A 67 -10.55 13.35 6.20
N LYS A 68 -10.79 14.54 6.74
CA LYS A 68 -11.98 14.83 7.56
C LYS A 68 -13.01 15.51 6.67
N ALA A 69 -14.24 15.01 6.67
CA ALA A 69 -15.35 15.67 5.98
C ALA A 69 -15.74 16.92 6.78
N VAL A 70 -15.58 18.08 6.17
CA VAL A 70 -15.95 19.38 6.75
C VAL A 70 -16.91 20.08 5.78
N SER A 71 -17.90 20.78 6.32
CA SER A 71 -18.77 21.64 5.52
C SER A 71 -18.15 23.04 5.47
N LEU A 72 -17.71 23.45 4.28
CA LEU A 72 -17.10 24.76 4.02
C LEU A 72 -17.83 25.42 2.86
N ARG A 73 -18.11 26.71 2.97
CA ARG A 73 -18.61 27.52 1.86
C ARG A 73 -17.42 28.13 1.12
N LEU A 74 -17.45 28.02 -0.21
CA LEU A 74 -16.48 28.63 -1.12
C LEU A 74 -17.25 29.52 -2.10
N ASP A 75 -16.60 30.57 -2.58
CA ASP A 75 -17.19 31.46 -3.57
C ASP A 75 -17.47 30.73 -4.89
N ALA A 76 -18.48 31.21 -5.63
CA ALA A 76 -18.97 30.55 -6.83
C ALA A 76 -17.93 30.52 -7.95
N ASP A 77 -17.12 31.58 -8.08
CA ASP A 77 -16.01 31.71 -9.02
C ASP A 77 -14.85 30.76 -8.68
N VAL A 78 -14.52 30.60 -7.40
CA VAL A 78 -13.53 29.63 -6.91
C VAL A 78 -13.98 28.21 -7.22
N ILE A 79 -15.26 27.88 -7.01
CA ILE A 79 -15.81 26.58 -7.38
C ILE A 79 -15.77 26.36 -8.89
N ALA A 80 -16.13 27.38 -9.68
CA ALA A 80 -16.07 27.31 -11.15
C ALA A 80 -14.64 27.07 -11.65
N TRP A 81 -13.67 27.81 -11.10
CA TRP A 81 -12.25 27.63 -11.41
C TRP A 81 -11.75 26.24 -11.03
N LEU A 82 -12.06 25.76 -9.81
CA LEU A 82 -11.66 24.43 -9.36
C LEU A 82 -12.27 23.32 -10.22
N LYS A 83 -13.44 23.52 -10.81
CA LYS A 83 -14.14 22.57 -11.69
C LYS A 83 -13.72 22.66 -13.16
N LYS A 84 -12.91 23.64 -13.55
CA LYS A 84 -12.49 23.86 -14.95
C LYS A 84 -11.93 22.61 -15.62
N ASP A 85 -11.16 21.81 -14.88
CA ASP A 85 -10.49 20.60 -15.39
C ASP A 85 -11.30 19.30 -15.17
N GLY A 86 -12.62 19.41 -14.92
CA GLY A 86 -13.52 18.26 -14.75
C GLY A 86 -13.55 17.69 -13.33
N GLU A 87 -13.72 16.37 -13.20
CA GLU A 87 -13.87 15.70 -11.91
C GLU A 87 -12.65 15.90 -10.97
N GLY A 88 -12.86 15.70 -9.66
CA GLY A 88 -11.76 15.75 -8.68
C GLY A 88 -11.44 17.13 -8.11
N TYR A 89 -12.34 18.12 -8.26
CA TYR A 89 -12.13 19.48 -7.73
C TYR A 89 -11.84 19.50 -6.21
N GLN A 90 -12.42 18.58 -5.43
CA GLN A 90 -12.15 18.45 -3.99
C GLN A 90 -10.70 18.03 -3.71
N THR A 91 -10.15 17.14 -4.54
CA THR A 91 -8.74 16.73 -4.44
C THR A 91 -7.81 17.88 -4.80
N ARG A 92 -8.15 18.66 -5.85
CA ARG A 92 -7.41 19.88 -6.21
C ARG A 92 -7.43 20.91 -5.08
N ALA A 93 -8.61 21.20 -4.53
CA ALA A 93 -8.78 22.12 -3.42
C ALA A 93 -7.92 21.72 -2.20
N ASN A 94 -7.97 20.45 -1.80
CA ASN A 94 -7.19 19.95 -0.67
C ASN A 94 -5.67 20.01 -0.92
N ARG A 95 -5.22 19.81 -2.17
CA ARG A 95 -3.81 19.95 -2.55
C ARG A 95 -3.35 21.40 -2.41
N LEU A 96 -4.09 22.36 -2.97
CA LEU A 96 -3.80 23.80 -2.85
C LEU A 96 -3.74 24.27 -1.39
N LEU A 97 -4.71 23.85 -0.57
CA LEU A 97 -4.73 24.17 0.86
C LEU A 97 -3.50 23.61 1.58
N ARG A 98 -3.07 22.39 1.23
CA ARG A 98 -1.87 21.78 1.81
C ARG A 98 -0.60 22.52 1.41
N GLU A 99 -0.45 22.87 0.14
CA GLU A 99 0.70 23.64 -0.36
C GLU A 99 0.82 24.97 0.38
N ARG A 100 -0.29 25.70 0.53
CA ARG A 100 -0.31 26.96 1.29
C ARG A 100 0.03 26.75 2.76
N MET A 101 -0.54 25.74 3.42
CA MET A 101 -0.24 25.41 4.82
C MET A 101 1.23 25.07 5.04
N LEU A 102 1.86 24.33 4.11
CA LEU A 102 3.28 23.97 4.22
C LEU A 102 4.19 25.19 3.98
N ALA A 103 3.84 26.06 3.04
CA ALA A 103 4.57 27.30 2.80
C ALA A 103 4.50 28.25 4.00
N ASP A 104 3.33 28.37 4.62
CA ASP A 104 3.12 29.17 5.84
C ASP A 104 3.96 28.66 7.02
N LYS A 105 4.02 27.34 7.23
CA LYS A 105 4.85 26.72 8.28
C LYS A 105 6.36 26.85 8.06
N ALA A 106 6.79 27.22 6.86
CA ALA A 106 8.20 27.36 6.52
C ALA A 106 8.70 28.82 6.65
N SER A 107 7.80 29.78 6.92
CA SER A 107 8.13 31.14 7.36
C SER A 107 8.10 31.25 8.88
#